data_AF-A0A6L8EM05-F1
#
_entry.id   AF-A0A6L8EM05-F1
#
_cell.length_a   1.000
_cell.length_b   1.000
_cell.length_c   1.000
_cell.angle_alpha   90.00
_cell.angle_beta   90.00
_cell.angle_gamma   90.00
#
_symmetry.space_group_name_H-M   'P 1'
#
loop_
_entity.id
_entity.type
_entity.pdbx_description
1 polymer ?
#
loop_
_entity_poly.entity_id
_entity_poly.type
_entity_poly.pdbx_seq_one_letter_code
_entity_poly.pdbx_strand_id
1 'polypeptide(L)'
;MSESAGMDGPKKIAIIGAGVSGLGVAWALHRHPDRFDFRLYEAQSRVGGNAVTVDMPQDDGSSIPFDISVTACIPSVYHHILLFMQQHGIDLVDTRFSYSVKYRGGTYAHDFDSDIRRQLQPEIRKFQKLLRRLKRFGRLNRSRSRLLNALTPYNYVSMGALLNFGRFSGEFRDKILNPMFV
;
A
#
# COMPACT_ATOMS: atom_id res chain seq x y z
N MET A 1 0.84 48.25 19.23
CA MET A 1 1.71 47.79 18.12
C MET A 1 2.40 46.53 18.60
N SER A 2 1.99 45.36 18.10
CA SER A 2 2.53 44.06 18.50
C SER A 2 3.84 43.82 17.78
N GLU A 3 4.92 43.71 18.53
CA GLU A 3 6.26 43.37 18.07
C GLU A 3 6.23 41.99 17.36
N SER A 4 6.57 41.98 16.08
CA SER A 4 6.82 40.75 15.34
C SER A 4 8.16 40.18 15.82
N ALA A 5 8.12 39.08 16.58
CA ALA A 5 9.31 38.27 16.83
C ALA A 5 9.79 37.68 15.49
N GLY A 6 10.61 38.43 14.77
CA GLY A 6 11.39 37.94 13.63
C GLY A 6 12.36 36.90 14.16
N MET A 7 12.10 35.63 13.87
CA MET A 7 13.06 34.56 14.11
C MET A 7 14.18 34.71 13.07
N ASP A 8 15.27 35.40 13.41
CA ASP A 8 16.46 35.63 12.57
C ASP A 8 17.34 34.37 12.39
N GLY A 9 16.71 33.20 12.17
CA GLY A 9 17.43 31.96 11.90
C GLY A 9 16.54 30.82 11.40
N PRO A 10 17.13 29.71 10.94
CA PRO A 10 16.38 28.55 10.45
C PRO A 10 15.36 28.05 11.47
N LYS A 11 14.15 27.70 11.01
CA LYS A 11 13.10 27.15 11.86
C LYS A 11 13.52 25.78 12.39
N LYS A 12 13.53 25.63 13.72
CA LYS A 12 13.87 24.38 14.39
C LYS A 12 12.70 23.40 14.36
N ILE A 13 12.93 22.19 13.84
CA ILE A 13 11.90 21.15 13.64
C ILE A 13 12.37 19.83 14.24
N ALA A 14 11.53 19.19 15.05
CA ALA A 14 11.74 17.81 15.48
C ALA A 14 10.84 16.87 14.66
N ILE A 15 11.43 15.87 14.03
CA ILE A 15 10.73 14.80 13.31
C ILE A 15 10.79 13.55 14.18
N ILE A 16 9.64 13.02 14.58
CA ILE A 16 9.54 11.82 15.42
C ILE A 16 9.11 10.64 14.54
N GLY A 17 9.99 9.65 14.40
CA GLY A 17 9.85 8.49 13.53
C GLY A 17 10.57 8.66 12.20
N ALA A 18 11.46 7.71 11.88
CA ALA A 18 12.23 7.62 10.63
C ALA A 18 11.65 6.57 9.66
N GLY A 19 10.33 6.40 9.66
CA GLY A 19 9.63 5.69 8.58
C GLY A 19 9.60 6.51 7.28
N VAL A 20 8.97 5.97 6.24
CA VAL A 20 8.87 6.62 4.91
C VAL A 20 8.36 8.07 4.96
N SER A 21 7.40 8.36 5.83
CA SER A 21 6.84 9.72 5.98
C SER A 21 7.85 10.68 6.62
N GLY A 22 8.48 10.28 7.73
CA GLY A 22 9.47 11.10 8.42
C GLY A 22 10.73 11.34 7.59
N LEU A 23 11.22 10.30 6.90
CA LEU A 23 12.32 10.43 5.94
C LEU A 23 11.94 11.32 4.75
N GLY A 24 10.70 11.24 4.26
CA GLY A 24 10.20 12.14 3.23
C GLY A 24 10.21 13.61 3.66
N VAL A 25 9.81 13.88 4.91
CA VAL A 25 9.89 15.24 5.50
C VAL A 25 11.35 15.68 5.64
N ALA A 26 12.21 14.84 6.20
CA ALA A 26 13.64 15.13 6.37
C ALA A 26 14.29 15.46 5.01
N TRP A 27 14.03 14.64 3.99
CA TRP A 27 14.51 14.86 2.62
C TRP A 27 14.05 16.20 2.03
N ALA A 28 12.78 16.57 2.25
CA ALA A 28 12.24 17.83 1.76
C ALA A 28 12.84 19.06 2.48
N LEU A 29 12.96 18.99 3.81
CA LEU A 29 13.52 20.09 4.62
C LEU A 29 15.01 20.28 4.39
N HIS A 30 15.77 19.19 4.19
CA HIS A 30 17.21 19.21 3.94
C HIS A 30 17.58 20.05 2.70
N ARG A 31 16.66 20.23 1.76
CA ARG A 31 16.85 21.03 0.54
C ARG A 31 16.75 22.54 0.76
N HIS A 32 16.40 22.98 1.97
CA HIS A 32 16.25 24.38 2.36
C HIS A 32 16.92 24.65 3.73
N PRO A 33 18.24 24.42 3.84
CA PRO A 33 18.96 24.51 5.12
C PRO A 33 19.04 25.94 5.68
N ASP A 34 18.86 26.95 4.83
CA ASP A 34 18.73 28.36 5.20
C ASP A 34 17.42 28.65 5.96
N ARG A 35 16.39 27.81 5.75
CA ARG A 35 15.05 28.01 6.31
C ARG A 35 14.72 27.03 7.43
N PHE A 36 15.37 25.88 7.48
CA PHE A 36 15.03 24.80 8.41
C PHE A 36 16.27 24.15 9.01
N ASP A 37 16.23 23.97 10.34
CA ASP A 37 17.16 23.16 11.13
C ASP A 37 16.35 22.02 11.74
N PHE A 38 16.58 20.77 11.32
CA PHE A 38 15.78 19.64 11.78
C PHE A 38 16.60 18.58 12.50
N ARG A 39 15.95 17.92 13.46
CA ARG A 39 16.45 16.70 14.09
C ARG A 39 15.44 15.57 13.90
N LEU A 40 15.93 14.42 13.45
CA LEU A 40 15.15 13.20 13.29
C LEU A 40 15.41 12.27 14.48
N TYR A 41 14.35 11.80 15.11
CA TYR A 41 14.40 10.86 16.23
C TYR A 41 13.72 9.56 15.82
N GLU A 42 14.41 8.44 16.00
CA GLU A 42 13.89 7.09 15.73
C GLU A 42 14.11 6.23 16.97
N ALA A 43 13.11 5.40 17.29
CA ALA A 43 13.17 4.50 18.44
C ALA A 43 14.06 3.28 18.14
N GLN A 44 14.13 2.86 16.89
CA GLN A 44 14.96 1.74 16.43
C GLN A 44 16.40 2.18 16.12
N SER A 45 17.32 1.21 16.07
CA SER A 45 18.71 1.43 15.66
C SER A 45 18.89 1.61 14.14
N ARG A 46 17.79 1.72 13.38
CA ARG A 46 17.77 1.83 11.93
C ARG A 46 16.64 2.75 11.49
N VAL A 47 16.81 3.34 10.31
CA VAL A 47 15.74 4.07 9.61
C VAL A 47 14.95 3.14 8.70
N GLY A 48 13.82 3.62 8.17
CA GLY A 48 12.99 2.90 7.20
C GLY A 48 11.64 2.42 7.74
N GLY A 49 11.49 2.31 9.07
CA GLY A 49 10.25 1.81 9.69
C GLY A 49 9.95 0.39 9.20
N ASN A 50 8.76 0.14 8.65
CA ASN A 50 8.39 -1.17 8.11
C ASN A 50 9.14 -1.57 6.83
N ALA A 51 9.84 -0.66 6.16
CA ALA A 51 10.73 -1.04 5.06
C ALA A 51 11.98 -1.67 5.67
N VAL A 52 12.11 -3.00 5.52
CA VAL A 52 13.21 -3.78 6.10
C VAL A 52 13.68 -4.78 5.05
N THR A 53 14.97 -4.69 4.77
CA THR A 53 15.72 -5.65 3.94
C THR A 53 16.70 -6.37 4.85
N VAL A 54 16.75 -7.69 4.76
CA VAL A 54 17.70 -8.53 5.49
C VAL A 54 18.59 -9.29 4.52
N ASP A 55 19.82 -9.58 4.93
CA ASP A 55 20.72 -10.43 4.14
C ASP A 55 20.39 -11.91 4.37
N MET A 56 19.86 -12.58 3.34
CA MET A 56 19.56 -14.00 3.37
C MET A 56 20.81 -14.81 2.96
N PRO A 57 21.43 -15.59 3.87
CA PRO A 57 22.63 -16.35 3.56
C PRO A 57 22.36 -17.45 2.52
N GLN A 58 23.35 -17.70 1.67
CA GLN A 58 23.33 -18.74 0.63
C GLN A 58 24.35 -19.84 0.94
N ASP A 59 24.18 -21.02 0.32
CA ASP A 59 25.05 -22.19 0.54
C ASP A 59 26.51 -21.97 0.11
N ASP A 60 26.75 -21.05 -0.83
CA ASP A 60 28.08 -20.68 -1.33
C ASP A 60 28.80 -19.62 -0.47
N GLY A 61 28.17 -19.20 0.65
CA GLY A 61 28.68 -18.16 1.55
C GLY A 61 28.33 -16.72 1.13
N SER A 62 27.62 -16.52 0.02
CA SER A 62 27.08 -15.21 -0.36
C SER A 62 25.80 -14.86 0.41
N SER A 63 25.30 -13.63 0.24
CA SER A 63 24.00 -13.21 0.75
C SER A 63 23.16 -12.54 -0.33
N ILE A 64 21.83 -12.72 -0.22
CA ILE A 64 20.85 -12.07 -1.09
C ILE A 64 20.01 -11.12 -0.23
N PRO A 65 19.87 -9.83 -0.61
CA PRO A 65 18.97 -8.92 0.08
C PRO A 65 17.52 -9.38 -0.09
N PHE A 66 16.79 -9.50 1.01
CA PHE A 66 15.42 -9.98 1.06
C PHE A 66 14.52 -9.02 1.85
N ASP A 67 13.52 -8.46 1.17
CA ASP A 67 12.55 -7.57 1.80
C ASP A 67 11.49 -8.37 2.57
N ILE A 68 11.29 -8.06 3.85
CA ILE A 68 10.38 -8.85 4.72
C ILE A 68 8.99 -8.25 4.89
N SER A 69 8.75 -7.00 4.47
CA SER A 69 7.45 -6.34 4.68
C SER A 69 7.02 -5.46 3.51
N VAL A 70 7.77 -4.42 3.19
CA VAL A 70 7.46 -3.55 2.04
C VAL A 70 8.18 -4.10 0.81
N THR A 71 7.52 -5.00 0.08
CA THR A 71 8.14 -5.78 -1.00
C THR A 71 7.70 -5.37 -2.40
N ALA A 72 6.60 -4.63 -2.53
CA ALA A 72 6.02 -4.29 -3.82
C ALA A 72 5.44 -2.87 -3.85
N CYS A 73 5.58 -2.22 -5.00
CA CYS A 73 4.90 -0.96 -5.30
C CYS A 73 4.04 -1.12 -6.56
N ILE A 74 2.80 -0.63 -6.51
CA ILE A 74 1.90 -0.63 -7.66
C ILE A 74 2.06 0.71 -8.40
N PRO A 75 2.53 0.74 -9.66
CA PRO A 75 2.86 2.01 -10.32
C PRO A 75 1.71 3.02 -10.41
N SER A 76 0.48 2.53 -10.58
CA SER A 76 -0.73 3.36 -10.62
C SER A 76 -1.14 3.99 -9.27
N VAL A 77 -0.45 3.65 -8.18
CA VAL A 77 -0.72 4.14 -6.83
C VAL A 77 0.50 4.91 -6.30
N TYR A 78 1.69 4.39 -6.52
CA TYR A 78 2.95 4.78 -5.87
C TYR A 78 3.77 5.83 -6.66
N HIS A 79 3.12 6.85 -7.22
CA HIS A 79 3.76 7.80 -8.14
C HIS A 79 5.01 8.49 -7.58
N HIS A 80 4.98 8.99 -6.34
CA HIS A 80 6.10 9.75 -5.77
C HIS A 80 7.33 8.87 -5.45
N ILE A 81 7.12 7.66 -4.94
CA ILE A 81 8.24 6.76 -4.65
C ILE A 81 8.89 6.27 -5.94
N LEU A 82 8.12 6.06 -7.01
CA LEU A 82 8.67 5.71 -8.32
C LEU A 82 9.55 6.82 -8.90
N LEU A 83 9.08 8.08 -8.81
CA LEU A 83 9.89 9.22 -9.24
C LEU A 83 11.16 9.34 -8.41
N PHE A 84 11.07 9.13 -7.10
CA PHE A 84 12.23 9.13 -6.21
C PHE A 84 13.24 8.03 -6.59
N MET A 85 12.78 6.80 -6.81
CA MET A 85 13.61 5.68 -7.26
C MET A 85 14.30 6.00 -8.58
N GLN A 86 13.55 6.52 -9.56
CA GLN A 86 14.09 6.93 -10.85
C GLN A 86 15.16 8.04 -10.72
N GLN A 87 14.92 9.05 -9.88
CA GLN A 87 15.88 10.13 -9.62
C GLN A 87 17.20 9.64 -9.02
N HIS A 88 17.15 8.52 -8.29
CA HIS A 88 18.29 7.90 -7.64
C HIS A 88 18.85 6.69 -8.40
N GLY A 89 18.37 6.42 -9.62
CA GLY A 89 18.84 5.29 -10.43
C GLY A 89 18.55 3.91 -9.82
N ILE A 90 17.47 3.80 -9.04
CA ILE A 90 17.03 2.55 -8.43
C ILE A 90 16.09 1.85 -9.41
N ASP A 91 16.53 0.72 -9.94
CA ASP A 91 15.75 -0.09 -10.89
C ASP A 91 14.61 -0.84 -10.21
N LEU A 92 13.54 -1.06 -10.97
CA LEU A 92 12.39 -1.84 -10.55
C LEU A 92 12.46 -3.23 -11.18
N VAL A 93 12.07 -4.23 -10.38
CA VAL A 93 11.90 -5.60 -10.86
C VAL A 93 10.43 -5.88 -11.08
N ASP A 94 10.06 -6.13 -12.34
CA ASP A 94 8.70 -6.53 -12.70
C ASP A 94 8.33 -7.83 -11.99
N THR A 95 7.39 -7.71 -11.05
CA THR A 95 6.94 -8.83 -10.22
C THR A 95 5.46 -9.09 -10.46
N ARG A 96 5.12 -10.35 -10.80
CA ARG A 96 3.73 -10.78 -10.91
C ARG A 96 3.22 -11.18 -9.53
N PHE A 97 2.18 -10.51 -9.06
CA PHE A 97 1.46 -10.94 -7.86
C PHE A 97 0.54 -12.13 -8.19
N SER A 98 0.83 -13.27 -7.59
CA SER A 98 0.03 -14.49 -7.68
C SER A 98 -0.27 -14.97 -6.27
N TYR A 99 -1.51 -15.41 -6.03
CA TYR A 99 -1.91 -15.97 -4.74
C TYR A 99 -2.68 -17.27 -4.92
N SER A 100 -2.54 -18.15 -3.92
CA SER A 100 -3.27 -19.41 -3.85
C SER A 100 -3.67 -19.69 -2.41
N VAL A 101 -4.75 -20.45 -2.25
CA VAL A 101 -5.31 -20.84 -0.96
C VAL A 101 -5.52 -22.34 -0.97
N LYS A 102 -4.99 -23.02 0.03
CA LYS A 102 -5.30 -24.42 0.30
C LYS A 102 -6.33 -24.49 1.42
N TYR A 103 -7.47 -25.13 1.16
CA TYR A 103 -8.57 -25.20 2.12
C TYR A 103 -9.18 -26.61 2.13
N ARG A 104 -9.04 -27.32 3.26
CA ARG A 104 -9.61 -28.67 3.48
C ARG A 104 -9.40 -29.64 2.30
N GLY A 105 -8.18 -29.67 1.76
CA GLY A 105 -7.80 -30.54 0.65
C GLY A 105 -8.06 -29.98 -0.75
N GLY A 106 -8.86 -28.92 -0.89
CA GLY A 106 -9.03 -28.20 -2.15
C GLY A 106 -8.03 -27.04 -2.30
N THR A 107 -7.81 -26.62 -3.54
CA THR A 107 -6.95 -25.49 -3.88
C THR A 107 -7.73 -24.44 -4.68
N TYR A 108 -7.52 -23.18 -4.31
CA TYR A 108 -7.80 -22.02 -5.15
C TYR A 108 -6.47 -21.46 -5.64
N ALA A 109 -6.32 -21.27 -6.94
CA ALA A 109 -5.22 -20.54 -7.54
C ALA A 109 -5.78 -19.43 -8.42
N HIS A 110 -5.36 -18.18 -8.20
CA HIS A 110 -5.89 -17.05 -8.97
C HIS A 110 -5.57 -17.16 -10.47
N ASP A 111 -4.32 -17.50 -10.78
CA ASP A 111 -3.76 -17.49 -12.13
C ASP A 111 -3.87 -18.83 -12.86
N PHE A 112 -4.25 -19.91 -12.16
CA PHE A 112 -4.29 -21.26 -12.69
C PHE A 112 -5.67 -21.89 -12.52
N ASP A 113 -5.96 -22.91 -13.34
CA ASP A 113 -7.15 -23.71 -13.10
C ASP A 113 -7.03 -24.51 -11.81
N SER A 114 -8.09 -24.54 -11.03
CA SER A 114 -8.10 -25.16 -9.70
C SER A 114 -9.52 -25.49 -9.26
N ASP A 115 -9.65 -26.49 -8.41
CA ASP A 115 -10.91 -27.08 -7.97
C ASP A 115 -11.84 -26.06 -7.32
N ILE A 116 -11.35 -25.27 -6.37
CA ILE A 116 -12.14 -24.21 -5.73
C ILE A 116 -12.52 -23.11 -6.74
N ARG A 117 -11.61 -22.78 -7.69
CA ARG A 117 -11.91 -21.78 -8.74
C ARG A 117 -13.01 -22.26 -9.67
N ARG A 118 -13.01 -23.54 -10.09
CA ARG A 118 -14.09 -24.14 -10.89
C ARG A 118 -15.40 -24.16 -10.11
N GLN A 119 -15.37 -24.59 -8.86
CA GLN A 119 -16.54 -24.65 -7.98
C GLN A 119 -17.19 -23.27 -7.79
N LEU A 120 -16.39 -22.24 -7.51
CA LEU A 120 -16.86 -20.89 -7.20
C LEU A 120 -16.85 -19.94 -8.40
N GLN A 121 -16.70 -20.46 -9.61
CA GLN A 121 -16.59 -19.67 -10.84
C GLN A 121 -17.77 -18.69 -11.05
N PRO A 122 -19.04 -19.03 -10.74
CA PRO A 122 -20.16 -18.09 -10.84
C PRO A 122 -20.01 -16.89 -9.88
N GLU A 123 -19.57 -17.14 -8.64
CA GLU A 123 -19.37 -16.09 -7.64
C GLU A 123 -18.16 -15.22 -7.98
N ILE A 124 -17.08 -15.79 -8.48
CA ILE A 124 -15.92 -15.04 -9.01
C ILE A 124 -16.38 -14.08 -10.12
N ARG A 125 -17.16 -14.56 -11.10
CA ARG A 125 -17.69 -13.72 -12.19
C ARG A 125 -18.61 -12.62 -11.66
N LYS A 126 -19.43 -12.92 -10.66
CA LYS A 126 -20.32 -11.96 -9.99
C LYS A 126 -19.52 -10.88 -9.27
N PHE A 127 -18.47 -11.27 -8.54
CA PHE A 127 -17.57 -10.34 -7.86
C PHE A 127 -16.83 -9.45 -8.86
N GLN A 128 -16.32 -9.99 -9.96
CA GLN A 128 -15.70 -9.20 -11.04
C GLN A 128 -16.69 -8.20 -11.68
N LYS A 129 -17.97 -8.56 -11.83
CA LYS A 129 -19.01 -7.61 -12.29
C LYS A 129 -19.23 -6.50 -11.27
N LEU A 130 -19.27 -6.83 -9.98
CA LEU A 130 -19.36 -5.86 -8.89
C LEU A 130 -18.16 -4.90 -8.90
N LEU A 131 -16.93 -5.40 -8.93
CA LEU A 131 -15.71 -4.58 -9.01
C LEU A 131 -15.69 -3.66 -10.24
N ARG A 132 -16.15 -4.14 -11.41
CA ARG A 132 -16.27 -3.30 -12.61
C ARG A 132 -17.29 -2.17 -12.44
N ARG A 133 -18.42 -2.44 -11.78
CA ARG A 133 -19.41 -1.41 -11.43
C ARG A 133 -18.80 -0.40 -10.46
N LEU A 134 -18.15 -0.86 -9.39
CA LEU A 134 -17.46 0.00 -8.42
C LEU A 134 -16.42 0.88 -9.10
N LYS A 135 -15.58 0.32 -9.98
CA LYS A 135 -14.58 1.08 -10.74
C LYS A 135 -15.21 2.12 -11.66
N ARG A 136 -16.37 1.82 -12.26
CA ARG A 136 -17.13 2.78 -13.08
C ARG A 136 -17.64 3.95 -12.25
N PHE A 137 -18.22 3.67 -11.07
CA PHE A 137 -18.64 4.72 -10.13
C PHE A 137 -17.46 5.50 -9.56
N GLY A 138 -16.34 4.83 -9.24
CA GLY A 138 -15.11 5.45 -8.78
C GLY A 138 -14.44 6.34 -9.82
N ARG A 139 -14.57 6.04 -11.12
CA ARG A 139 -14.19 6.96 -12.21
C ARG A 139 -15.08 8.21 -12.23
N LEU A 140 -16.37 8.05 -11.97
CA LEU A 140 -17.31 9.17 -11.83
C LEU A 140 -16.98 10.04 -10.59
N ASN A 141 -16.48 9.41 -9.53
CA ASN A 141 -16.04 10.06 -8.29
C ASN A 141 -14.60 10.56 -8.32
N ARG A 142 -13.90 10.50 -9.46
CA ARG A 142 -12.60 11.18 -9.63
C ARG A 142 -12.76 12.71 -9.75
N SER A 143 -13.83 13.25 -9.17
CA SER A 143 -14.12 14.67 -9.05
C SER A 143 -13.26 15.28 -7.96
N ARG A 144 -12.73 16.49 -8.19
CA ARG A 144 -12.01 17.28 -7.18
C ARG A 144 -12.93 17.77 -6.05
N SER A 145 -14.25 17.58 -6.17
CA SER A 145 -15.22 18.02 -5.17
C SER A 145 -15.23 17.12 -3.92
N ARG A 146 -14.95 17.72 -2.76
CA ARG A 146 -15.03 17.06 -1.45
C ARG A 146 -16.46 16.59 -1.15
N LEU A 147 -17.48 17.32 -1.61
CA LEU A 147 -18.89 16.98 -1.42
C LEU A 147 -19.27 15.71 -2.18
N LEU A 148 -18.91 15.62 -3.47
CA LEU A 148 -19.23 14.42 -4.28
C LEU A 148 -18.50 13.17 -3.75
N ASN A 149 -17.25 13.35 -3.28
CA ASN A 149 -16.55 12.28 -2.59
C ASN A 149 -17.24 11.89 -1.28
N ALA A 150 -17.67 12.87 -0.47
CA ALA A 150 -18.38 12.62 0.79
C ALA A 150 -19.74 11.92 0.59
N LEU A 151 -20.41 12.15 -0.54
CA LEU A 151 -21.68 11.50 -0.90
C LEU A 151 -21.49 10.09 -1.47
N THR A 152 -20.25 9.61 -1.59
CA THR A 152 -19.98 8.26 -2.11
C THR A 152 -20.40 7.21 -1.07
N PRO A 153 -21.43 6.38 -1.34
CA PRO A 153 -21.96 5.45 -0.33
C PRO A 153 -20.92 4.41 0.10
N TYR A 154 -19.94 4.09 -0.74
CA TYR A 154 -18.88 3.13 -0.44
C TYR A 154 -17.91 3.59 0.67
N ASN A 155 -17.86 4.88 0.99
CA ASN A 155 -17.05 5.37 2.12
C ASN A 155 -17.61 4.93 3.48
N TYR A 156 -18.88 4.52 3.53
CA TYR A 156 -19.59 4.18 4.77
C TYR A 156 -20.11 2.74 4.79
N VAL A 157 -19.83 1.95 3.75
CA VAL A 157 -20.27 0.56 3.64
C VAL A 157 -19.06 -0.35 3.68
N SER A 158 -19.02 -1.26 4.64
CA SER A 158 -17.94 -2.24 4.73
C SER A 158 -17.99 -3.25 3.59
N MET A 159 -16.83 -3.84 3.25
CA MET A 159 -16.76 -4.94 2.28
C MET A 159 -17.70 -6.09 2.68
N GLY A 160 -17.76 -6.44 3.97
CA GLY A 160 -18.68 -7.46 4.48
C GLY A 160 -20.15 -7.16 4.22
N ALA A 161 -20.58 -5.91 4.44
CA ALA A 161 -21.96 -5.48 4.14
C ALA A 161 -22.26 -5.56 2.64
N LEU A 162 -21.32 -5.15 1.79
CA LEU A 162 -21.46 -5.25 0.34
C LEU A 162 -21.59 -6.70 -0.14
N LEU A 163 -20.82 -7.62 0.47
CA LEU A 163 -20.89 -9.04 0.16
C LEU A 163 -22.19 -9.68 0.66
N ASN A 164 -22.70 -9.25 1.81
CA ASN A 164 -24.00 -9.67 2.34
C ASN A 164 -25.14 -9.24 1.40
N PHE A 165 -25.18 -7.96 1.02
CA PHE A 165 -26.16 -7.45 0.05
C PHE A 165 -26.05 -8.17 -1.30
N GLY A 166 -24.81 -8.42 -1.73
CA GLY A 166 -24.53 -9.21 -2.92
C GLY A 166 -24.89 -10.70 -2.79
N ARG A 167 -25.31 -11.21 -1.63
CA ARG A 167 -25.57 -12.65 -1.37
C ARG A 167 -24.40 -13.53 -1.83
N PHE A 168 -23.18 -13.15 -1.47
CA PHE A 168 -22.00 -14.01 -1.65
C PHE A 168 -21.94 -15.05 -0.53
N SER A 169 -21.60 -16.29 -0.88
CA SER A 169 -21.56 -17.42 0.04
C SER A 169 -20.44 -17.25 1.09
N GLY A 170 -20.57 -17.96 2.21
CA GLY A 170 -19.47 -18.10 3.16
C GLY A 170 -18.26 -18.77 2.53
N GLU A 171 -18.48 -19.75 1.65
CA GLU A 171 -17.38 -20.42 0.94
C GLU A 171 -16.56 -19.46 0.08
N PHE A 172 -17.19 -18.55 -0.66
CA PHE A 172 -16.48 -17.53 -1.43
C PHE A 172 -15.65 -16.59 -0.54
N ARG A 173 -16.19 -16.23 0.63
CA ARG A 173 -15.48 -15.37 1.58
C ARG A 173 -14.29 -16.09 2.18
N ASP A 174 -14.48 -17.29 2.68
CA ASP A 174 -13.48 -17.99 3.47
C ASP A 174 -12.40 -18.63 2.59
N LYS A 175 -12.77 -19.14 1.41
CA LYS A 175 -11.84 -19.86 0.52
C LYS A 175 -11.09 -18.97 -0.47
N ILE A 176 -11.58 -17.75 -0.72
CA ILE A 176 -11.00 -16.85 -1.73
C ILE A 176 -10.71 -15.47 -1.15
N LEU A 177 -11.72 -14.82 -0.58
CA LEU A 177 -11.63 -13.38 -0.33
C LEU A 177 -10.88 -13.01 0.95
N ASN A 178 -11.21 -13.61 2.09
CA ASN A 178 -10.57 -13.32 3.37
C ASN A 178 -9.06 -13.61 3.32
N PRO A 179 -8.58 -14.75 2.76
CA PRO A 179 -7.14 -15.01 2.63
C PRO A 179 -6.37 -14.00 1.77
N MET A 180 -7.06 -13.25 0.90
CA MET A 180 -6.44 -12.21 0.08
C MET A 180 -6.15 -10.92 0.87
N PHE A 181 -6.77 -10.75 2.04
CA PHE A 181 -6.65 -9.56 2.89
C PHE A 181 -5.85 -9.79 4.18
N VAL A 182 -5.28 -10.97 4.35
CA VAL A 182 -4.35 -11.32 5.44
C VAL A 182 -2.92 -11.19 4.91
#